data_AF-A0A3D5LGB5-F1
#
_entry.id   AF-A0A3D5LGB5-F1
#
_cell.length_a   1.000
_cell.length_b   1.000
_cell.length_c   1.000
_cell.angle_alpha   90.00
_cell.angle_beta   90.00
_cell.angle_gamma   90.00
#
_symmetry.space_group_name_H-M   'P 1'
#
loop_
_entity.id
_entity.type
_entity.pdbx_description
1 polymer ?
#
loop_
_entity_poly.entity_id
_entity_poly.type
_entity_poly.pdbx_seq_one_letter_code
_entity_poly.pdbx_strand_id
1 'polypeptide(L)'
;MQSNGNGTEVWEKGIQVDLPDGEYEIEVQLTGGSGRASVTSPAILQVQDEKAVIEIEWSSPNYDYMTLDGETYLPVNTEGNSVFELPVTAFDKEVPVTADTTAMSVPHEIEYTILLDSASIANAGKKPMEVIAVVYVAAVIAVSITAWQIHRKRKGKKE
;
A
#
# COMPACT_ATOMS: atom_id res chain seq x y z
N MET A 1 -8.80 23.36 -2.03
CA MET A 1 -8.22 22.26 -1.24
C MET A 1 -8.66 20.98 -1.92
N GLN A 2 -7.86 20.50 -2.86
CA GLN A 2 -8.11 19.22 -3.52
C GLN A 2 -7.80 18.14 -2.47
N SER A 3 -8.80 17.36 -2.07
CA SER A 3 -8.55 16.15 -1.32
C SER A 3 -7.84 15.18 -2.25
N ASN A 4 -6.65 14.71 -1.88
CA ASN A 4 -6.01 13.59 -2.56
C ASN A 4 -6.95 12.38 -2.40
N GLY A 5 -7.72 12.07 -3.45
CA GLY A 5 -8.73 11.01 -3.47
C GLY A 5 -8.16 9.58 -3.41
N ASN A 6 -6.84 9.42 -3.58
CA ASN A 6 -6.22 8.09 -3.65
C ASN A 6 -6.29 7.27 -2.34
N GLY A 7 -6.22 7.93 -1.18
CA GLY A 7 -6.05 7.21 0.08
C GLY A 7 -7.26 6.38 0.52
N THR A 8 -8.46 6.64 -0.01
CA THR A 8 -9.68 5.87 0.31
C THR A 8 -9.97 4.81 -0.76
N GLU A 9 -9.58 5.06 -2.00
CA GLU A 9 -9.83 4.15 -3.12
C GLU A 9 -9.04 2.84 -3.04
N VAL A 10 -7.81 2.89 -2.50
CA VAL A 10 -6.96 1.69 -2.32
C VAL A 10 -7.64 0.66 -1.40
N TRP A 11 -8.30 1.11 -0.32
CA TRP A 11 -8.97 0.21 0.63
C TRP A 11 -10.26 -0.39 0.08
N GLU A 12 -11.03 0.38 -0.70
CA GLU A 12 -12.29 -0.11 -1.27
C GLU A 12 -12.06 -1.31 -2.21
N LYS A 13 -10.92 -1.30 -2.92
CA LYS A 13 -10.53 -2.30 -3.93
C LYS A 13 -9.82 -3.52 -3.36
N GLY A 14 -9.40 -3.47 -2.09
CA GLY A 14 -8.89 -4.65 -1.39
C GLY A 14 -9.97 -5.72 -1.24
N ILE A 15 -9.56 -7.00 -1.25
CA ILE A 15 -10.46 -8.10 -0.92
C ILE A 15 -10.87 -8.04 0.54
N GLN A 16 -12.00 -8.69 0.85
CA GLN A 16 -12.35 -8.96 2.24
C GLN A 16 -11.47 -10.06 2.80
N VAL A 17 -10.97 -9.85 4.02
CA VAL A 17 -10.12 -10.79 4.76
C VAL A 17 -10.69 -11.06 6.14
N ASP A 18 -10.58 -12.31 6.60
CA ASP A 18 -10.94 -12.71 7.96
C ASP A 18 -9.73 -12.55 8.90
N LEU A 19 -9.28 -11.30 9.02
CA LEU A 19 -8.19 -10.90 9.91
C LEU A 19 -8.64 -9.68 10.73
N PRO A 20 -8.29 -9.59 12.02
CA PRO A 20 -8.57 -8.38 12.79
C PRO A 20 -7.74 -7.21 12.27
N ASP A 21 -8.22 -6.00 12.53
CA ASP A 21 -7.47 -4.78 12.20
C ASP A 21 -6.06 -4.80 12.81
N GLY A 22 -5.05 -4.52 11.99
CA GLY A 22 -3.66 -4.61 12.42
C GLY A 22 -2.65 -4.60 11.29
N GLU A 23 -1.39 -4.73 11.69
CA GLU A 23 -0.23 -4.82 10.81
C GLU A 23 0.36 -6.22 10.87
N TYR A 24 0.63 -6.77 9.70
CA TYR A 24 1.11 -8.12 9.48
C TYR A 24 2.35 -8.10 8.58
N GLU A 25 3.17 -9.13 8.69
CA GLU A 25 4.22 -9.44 7.73
C GLU A 25 3.71 -10.58 6.84
N ILE A 26 3.96 -10.48 5.53
CA ILE A 26 3.61 -11.51 4.54
C ILE A 26 4.76 -11.68 3.54
N GLU A 27 5.10 -12.92 3.20
CA GLU A 27 6.05 -13.20 2.13
C GLU A 27 5.46 -12.79 0.77
N VAL A 28 6.20 -11.95 0.07
CA VAL A 28 5.92 -11.53 -1.30
C VAL A 28 6.95 -12.11 -2.25
N GLN A 29 6.48 -12.61 -3.39
CA GLN A 29 7.30 -13.02 -4.52
C GLN A 29 7.01 -12.09 -5.71
N LEU A 30 8.07 -11.58 -6.33
CA LEU A 30 8.00 -10.79 -7.55
C LEU A 30 8.65 -11.58 -8.69
N THR A 31 7.94 -11.77 -9.79
CA THR A 31 8.51 -12.35 -11.03
C THR A 31 8.22 -11.46 -12.23
N GLY A 32 8.92 -11.68 -13.34
CA GLY A 32 8.81 -10.86 -14.55
C GLY A 32 9.95 -9.87 -14.75
N GLY A 33 9.74 -8.93 -15.66
CA GLY A 33 10.80 -8.02 -16.15
C GLY A 33 12.08 -8.75 -16.60
N SER A 34 13.23 -8.20 -16.23
CA SER A 34 14.56 -8.80 -16.52
C SER A 34 15.08 -9.72 -15.41
N GLY A 35 14.32 -9.92 -14.32
CA GLY A 35 14.77 -10.62 -13.11
C GLY A 35 15.80 -9.87 -12.26
N ARG A 36 16.11 -8.60 -12.60
CA ARG A 36 17.06 -7.76 -11.84
C ARG A 36 16.40 -6.94 -10.73
N ALA A 37 15.10 -6.71 -10.84
CA ALA A 37 14.32 -6.00 -9.85
C ALA A 37 13.85 -6.96 -8.76
N SER A 38 13.70 -6.45 -7.55
CA SER A 38 13.16 -7.19 -6.42
C SER A 38 12.37 -6.25 -5.54
N VAL A 39 11.53 -6.81 -4.68
CA VAL A 39 10.81 -6.09 -3.63
C VAL A 39 11.25 -6.61 -2.27
N THR A 40 11.14 -5.79 -1.23
CA THR A 40 11.38 -6.20 0.16
C THR A 40 10.39 -7.30 0.55
N SER A 41 10.89 -8.38 1.15
CA SER A 41 10.10 -9.53 1.60
C SER A 41 10.69 -10.04 2.93
N PRO A 42 9.87 -10.28 3.98
CA PRO A 42 8.42 -10.08 4.01
C PRO A 42 8.01 -8.60 3.88
N ALA A 43 6.86 -8.38 3.28
CA ALA A 43 6.23 -7.07 3.08
C ALA A 43 5.20 -6.78 4.19
N ILE A 44 4.86 -5.50 4.36
CA ILE A 44 3.89 -5.06 5.37
C ILE A 44 2.46 -5.13 4.80
N LEU A 45 1.64 -5.99 5.41
CA LEU A 45 0.21 -6.12 5.12
C LEU A 45 -0.59 -5.39 6.20
N GLN A 46 -1.40 -4.42 5.80
CA GLN A 46 -2.29 -3.69 6.68
C GLN A 46 -3.73 -4.17 6.50
N VAL A 47 -4.42 -4.42 7.61
CA VAL A 47 -5.83 -4.78 7.65
C VAL A 47 -6.62 -3.72 8.39
N GLN A 48 -7.68 -3.21 7.76
CA GLN A 48 -8.62 -2.26 8.36
C GLN A 48 -10.03 -2.51 7.82
N ASP A 49 -11.03 -2.57 8.69
CA ASP A 49 -12.43 -2.78 8.30
C ASP A 49 -12.59 -4.02 7.38
N GLU A 50 -11.88 -5.10 7.73
CA GLU A 50 -11.82 -6.37 6.97
C GLU A 50 -11.23 -6.22 5.55
N LYS A 51 -10.56 -5.11 5.23
CA LYS A 51 -9.90 -4.87 3.95
C LYS A 51 -8.39 -4.91 4.08
N ALA A 52 -7.72 -5.40 3.04
CA ALA A 52 -6.28 -5.60 3.02
C ALA A 52 -5.59 -4.69 1.98
N VAL A 53 -4.52 -4.03 2.43
CA VAL A 53 -3.59 -3.23 1.61
C VAL A 53 -2.17 -3.69 1.88
N ILE A 54 -1.34 -3.80 0.85
CA ILE A 54 0.05 -4.24 0.94
C ILE A 54 1.00 -3.10 0.61
N GLU A 55 2.04 -2.95 1.42
CA GLU A 55 3.16 -2.04 1.15
C GLU A 55 4.26 -2.77 0.37
N ILE A 56 4.57 -2.28 -0.82
CA ILE A 56 5.58 -2.84 -1.72
C ILE A 56 6.74 -1.86 -1.85
N GLU A 57 7.84 -2.14 -1.16
CA GLU A 57 9.11 -1.45 -1.33
C GLU A 57 9.94 -2.12 -2.43
N TRP A 58 10.30 -1.39 -3.46
CA TRP A 58 11.19 -1.85 -4.53
C TRP A 58 12.65 -1.79 -4.12
N SER A 59 13.54 -2.50 -4.83
CA SER A 59 14.99 -2.40 -4.64
C SER A 59 15.65 -1.16 -5.24
N SER A 60 14.87 -0.20 -5.74
CA SER A 60 15.35 1.02 -6.38
C SER A 60 14.42 2.20 -6.12
N PRO A 61 14.95 3.44 -6.02
CA PRO A 61 14.15 4.67 -5.94
C PRO A 61 13.52 5.10 -7.27
N ASN A 62 13.86 4.42 -8.38
CA ASN A 62 13.54 4.89 -9.72
C ASN A 62 12.27 4.22 -10.28
N TYR A 63 11.28 3.94 -9.44
CA TYR A 63 9.95 3.53 -9.88
C TYR A 63 8.97 4.67 -9.63
N ASP A 64 8.31 5.11 -10.70
CA ASP A 64 7.53 6.35 -10.73
C ASP A 64 6.04 6.12 -10.51
N TYR A 65 5.51 5.01 -11.05
CA TYR A 65 4.16 4.54 -10.77
C TYR A 65 4.04 3.03 -10.96
N MET A 66 3.01 2.45 -10.36
CA MET A 66 2.54 1.10 -10.65
C MET A 66 1.13 1.16 -11.22
N THR A 67 0.77 0.20 -12.06
CA THR A 67 -0.62 -0.07 -12.42
C THR A 67 -1.05 -1.47 -12.02
N LEU A 68 -2.28 -1.54 -11.52
CA LEU A 68 -2.98 -2.77 -11.12
C LEU A 68 -4.43 -2.65 -11.58
N ASP A 69 -4.91 -3.63 -12.33
CA ASP A 69 -6.27 -3.65 -12.90
C ASP A 69 -6.66 -2.36 -13.66
N GLY A 70 -5.68 -1.72 -14.31
CA GLY A 70 -5.87 -0.50 -15.10
C GLY A 70 -5.83 0.80 -14.31
N GLU A 71 -5.50 0.74 -13.03
CA GLU A 71 -5.43 1.91 -12.15
C GLU A 71 -4.02 2.25 -11.75
N THR A 72 -3.72 3.54 -11.62
CA THR A 72 -2.38 4.04 -11.32
C THR A 72 -2.19 4.34 -9.84
N TYR A 73 -1.12 3.80 -9.28
CA TYR A 73 -0.66 3.98 -7.91
C TYR A 73 0.69 4.71 -7.92
N LEU A 74 0.81 5.75 -7.12
CA LEU A 74 2.05 6.54 -6.98
C LEU A 74 2.79 6.13 -5.72
N PRO A 75 4.12 6.34 -5.64
CA PRO A 75 4.87 6.11 -4.43
C PRO A 75 4.33 6.92 -3.26
N VAL A 76 4.30 6.33 -2.07
CA VAL A 76 3.85 7.00 -0.83
C VAL A 76 4.98 7.71 -0.10
N ASN A 77 6.23 7.43 -0.47
CA ASN A 77 7.44 8.03 0.09
C ASN A 77 8.11 9.00 -0.90
N THR A 78 8.95 9.90 -0.37
CA THR A 78 9.74 10.87 -1.16
C THR A 78 11.25 10.64 -1.09
N GLU A 79 11.71 9.73 -0.23
CA GLU A 79 13.12 9.42 0.01
C GLU A 79 13.31 7.91 0.17
N GLY A 80 14.51 7.40 -0.15
CA GLY A 80 14.77 5.97 -0.15
C GLY A 80 14.24 5.28 -1.41
N ASN A 81 14.11 3.96 -1.38
CA ASN A 81 13.57 3.21 -2.51
C ASN A 81 12.06 3.48 -2.69
N SER A 82 11.52 3.28 -3.89
CA SER A 82 10.10 3.53 -4.14
C SER A 82 9.22 2.55 -3.37
N VAL A 83 8.27 3.09 -2.60
CA VAL A 83 7.29 2.33 -1.80
C VAL A 83 5.89 2.62 -2.32
N PHE A 84 5.11 1.58 -2.59
CA PHE A 84 3.73 1.67 -3.08
C PHE A 84 2.76 1.00 -2.11
N GLU A 85 1.57 1.59 -1.96
CA GLU A 85 0.42 0.92 -1.33
C GLU A 85 -0.52 0.42 -2.42
N LEU A 86 -0.78 -0.90 -2.44
CA LEU A 86 -1.66 -1.54 -3.41
C LEU A 86 -2.82 -2.26 -2.70
N PRO A 87 -4.02 -2.31 -3.28
CA PRO A 87 -5.07 -3.19 -2.78
C PRO A 87 -4.63 -4.64 -2.92
N VAL A 88 -4.84 -5.44 -1.89
CA VAL A 88 -4.70 -6.90 -2.03
C VAL A 88 -5.90 -7.40 -2.82
N THR A 89 -5.67 -7.92 -4.04
CA THR A 89 -6.74 -8.45 -4.91
C THR A 89 -6.86 -9.97 -4.87
N ALA A 90 -5.81 -10.68 -4.45
CA ALA A 90 -5.81 -12.12 -4.22
C ALA A 90 -4.63 -12.55 -3.33
N PHE A 91 -4.82 -13.63 -2.57
CA PHE A 91 -3.73 -14.40 -1.97
C PHE A 91 -3.48 -15.68 -2.78
N ASP A 92 -2.27 -16.23 -2.66
CA ASP A 92 -1.87 -17.54 -3.22
C ASP A 92 -2.08 -17.65 -4.74
N LYS A 93 -2.08 -16.50 -5.42
CA LYS A 93 -2.30 -16.36 -6.85
C LYS A 93 -1.39 -15.26 -7.39
N GLU A 94 -0.84 -15.51 -8.57
CA GLU A 94 -0.11 -14.48 -9.31
C GLU A 94 -1.05 -13.37 -9.77
N VAL A 95 -0.75 -12.15 -9.34
CA VAL A 95 -1.46 -10.92 -9.72
C VAL A 95 -0.55 -10.12 -10.66
N PRO A 96 -0.98 -9.84 -11.90
CA PRO A 96 -0.21 -9.04 -12.83
C PRO A 96 -0.21 -7.57 -12.41
N VAL A 97 0.96 -6.94 -12.51
CA VAL A 97 1.15 -5.50 -12.31
C VAL A 97 2.09 -4.96 -13.38
N THR A 98 1.98 -3.67 -13.69
CA THR A 98 2.96 -2.97 -14.51
C THR A 98 3.63 -1.90 -13.67
N ALA A 99 4.95 -1.79 -13.74
CA ALA A 99 5.69 -0.75 -13.03
C ALA A 99 6.50 0.08 -14.03
N ASP A 100 6.42 1.40 -13.90
CA ASP A 100 7.22 2.33 -14.70
C ASP A 100 8.52 2.65 -13.98
N THR A 101 9.63 2.59 -14.72
CA THR A 101 10.95 2.98 -14.23
C THR A 101 11.66 3.95 -15.15
N THR A 102 12.27 4.96 -14.55
CA THR A 102 13.14 5.94 -15.22
C THR A 102 14.63 5.65 -15.04
N ALA A 103 15.00 4.52 -14.42
CA ALA A 103 16.39 4.14 -14.16
C ALA A 103 17.25 4.02 -15.43
N MET A 104 16.62 3.85 -16.60
CA MET A 104 17.29 3.64 -17.89
C MET A 104 17.34 4.90 -18.77
N SER A 105 17.23 6.10 -18.18
CA SER A 105 17.22 7.42 -18.86
C SER A 105 16.00 7.71 -19.74
N VAL A 106 15.15 6.71 -19.98
CA VAL A 106 13.84 6.82 -20.63
C VAL A 106 12.84 6.05 -19.75
N PRO A 107 11.58 6.54 -19.58
CA PRO A 107 10.53 5.80 -18.90
C PRO A 107 10.25 4.46 -19.60
N HIS A 108 10.14 3.40 -18.83
CA HIS A 108 9.79 2.07 -19.30
C HIS A 108 8.76 1.44 -18.38
N GLU A 109 7.60 1.10 -18.95
CA GLU A 109 6.63 0.20 -18.33
C GLU A 109 7.09 -1.25 -18.48
N ILE A 110 7.17 -1.96 -17.35
CA ILE A 110 7.61 -3.35 -17.29
C ILE A 110 6.52 -4.17 -16.59
N GLU A 111 6.15 -5.29 -17.20
CA GLU A 111 5.19 -6.25 -16.63
C GLU A 111 5.87 -7.16 -15.59
N TYR A 112 5.20 -7.32 -14.46
CA TYR A 112 5.56 -8.22 -13.37
C TYR A 112 4.35 -9.01 -12.88
N THR A 113 4.60 -10.05 -12.10
CA THR A 113 3.58 -10.69 -11.26
C THR A 113 3.99 -10.63 -9.80
N ILE A 114 3.02 -10.37 -8.94
CA ILE A 114 3.15 -10.41 -7.48
C ILE A 114 2.37 -11.61 -6.97
N LEU A 115 2.98 -12.41 -6.10
CA LEU A 115 2.32 -13.47 -5.36
C LEU A 115 2.50 -13.24 -3.87
N LEU A 116 1.39 -13.26 -3.14
CA LEU A 116 1.32 -13.09 -1.69
C LEU A 116 1.00 -14.45 -1.06
N ASP A 117 1.92 -15.00 -0.27
CA ASP A 117 1.74 -16.31 0.38
C ASP A 117 0.95 -16.15 1.68
N SER A 118 -0.34 -16.54 1.68
CA SER A 118 -1.19 -16.36 2.86
C SER A 118 -0.76 -17.23 4.06
N ALA A 119 -0.06 -18.34 3.81
CA ALA A 119 0.41 -19.23 4.88
C ALA A 119 1.57 -18.60 5.68
N SER A 120 2.23 -17.59 5.11
CA SER A 120 3.32 -16.84 5.75
C SER A 120 2.84 -15.70 6.65
N ILE A 121 1.53 -15.37 6.65
CA ILE A 121 0.98 -14.24 7.39
C ILE A 121 1.31 -14.40 8.87
N ALA A 122 2.15 -13.52 9.36
CA ALA A 122 2.52 -13.41 10.76
C ALA A 122 2.09 -12.02 11.26
N ASN A 123 1.64 -11.93 12.50
CA ASN A 123 1.52 -10.61 13.12
C ASN A 123 2.93 -10.01 13.12
N ALA A 124 3.08 -8.82 12.56
CA ALA A 124 4.32 -8.05 12.69
C ALA A 124 4.52 -7.90 14.20
N GLY A 125 5.43 -8.69 14.78
CA GLY A 125 5.50 -8.88 16.22
C GLY A 125 5.52 -7.50 16.89
N LYS A 126 4.83 -7.34 18.02
CA LYS A 126 4.82 -6.10 18.84
C LYS A 126 6.25 -5.69 19.21
N LYS A 127 7.01 -5.14 18.27
CA LYS A 127 8.24 -4.41 18.53
C LYS A 127 7.74 -3.08 19.10
N PRO A 128 8.20 -2.67 20.30
CA PRO A 128 7.85 -1.36 20.82
C PRO A 128 8.41 -0.33 19.84
N MET A 129 7.54 0.15 18.94
CA MET A 129 7.64 1.37 18.14
C MET A 129 8.98 2.09 18.30
N GLU A 130 10.00 1.69 17.53
CA GLU A 130 11.15 2.57 17.30
C GLU A 130 10.67 3.69 16.38
N VAL A 131 10.19 4.73 17.06
CA VAL A 131 9.88 6.07 16.59
C VAL A 131 10.92 6.52 15.56
N ILE A 132 10.67 6.38 14.24
CA ILE A 132 11.30 7.22 13.21
C ILE A 132 10.44 7.33 11.92
N ALA A 133 9.66 6.34 11.50
CA ALA A 133 8.86 6.44 10.24
C ALA A 133 7.33 6.58 10.42
N VAL A 134 6.75 6.07 11.52
CA VAL A 134 5.28 6.02 11.76
C VAL A 134 4.64 7.38 12.07
N VAL A 135 5.45 8.43 12.24
CA VAL A 135 4.95 9.75 12.70
C VAL A 135 4.02 10.43 11.68
N TYR A 136 4.11 10.11 10.39
CA TYR A 136 3.30 10.78 9.37
C TYR A 136 1.89 10.21 9.20
N VAL A 137 1.68 8.90 9.37
CA VAL A 137 0.38 8.26 9.08
C VAL A 137 -0.64 8.51 10.20
N ALA A 138 -0.23 8.39 11.47
CA ALA A 138 -1.13 8.61 12.61
C ALA A 138 -1.56 10.09 12.78
N ALA A 139 -0.69 11.04 12.46
CA ALA A 139 -1.00 12.46 12.55
C ALA A 139 -2.07 12.89 11.53
N VAL A 140 -2.06 12.31 10.32
CA VAL A 140 -3.10 12.57 9.30
C VAL A 140 -4.43 11.95 9.73
N ILE A 141 -4.42 10.70 10.21
CA ILE A 141 -5.64 9.98 10.63
C ILE A 141 -6.37 10.71 11.77
N ALA A 142 -5.65 11.15 12.80
CA ALA A 142 -6.24 11.88 13.92
C ALA A 142 -6.89 13.22 13.51
N VAL A 143 -6.28 13.94 12.55
CA VAL A 143 -6.82 15.19 12.01
C VAL A 143 -8.06 14.93 11.14
N SER A 144 -8.07 13.87 10.33
CA SER A 144 -9.24 13.50 9.52
C SER A 144 -10.43 13.05 10.38
N ILE A 145 -10.21 12.26 11.45
CA ILE A 145 -11.29 11.83 12.35
C ILE A 145 -11.90 13.02 13.08
N THR A 146 -11.08 13.93 13.61
CA THR A 146 -11.58 15.14 14.28
C THR A 146 -12.31 16.08 13.32
N ALA A 147 -11.79 16.29 12.11
CA ALA A 147 -12.45 17.09 11.08
C ALA A 147 -13.80 16.48 10.66
N TRP A 148 -13.86 15.15 10.48
CA TRP A 148 -15.08 14.44 10.13
C TRP A 148 -16.14 14.47 11.24
N GLN A 149 -15.74 14.27 12.51
CA GLN A 149 -16.66 14.38 13.65
C GLN A 149 -17.24 15.80 13.80
N ILE A 150 -16.43 16.84 13.56
CA ILE A 150 -16.88 18.24 13.59
C ILE A 150 -17.84 18.51 12.43
N HIS A 151 -17.55 18.01 11.22
CA HIS A 151 -18.42 18.19 10.07
C HIS A 151 -19.78 17.49 10.24
N ARG A 152 -19.78 16.25 10.77
CA ARG A 152 -21.01 15.49 11.06
C ARG A 152 -21.90 16.17 12.10
N LYS A 153 -21.33 16.76 13.16
CA LYS A 153 -22.11 17.52 14.15
C LYS A 153 -22.74 18.79 13.58
N ARG A 154 -22.13 19.43 12.57
CA ARG A 154 -22.67 20.65 11.94
C ARG A 154 -23.82 20.36 10.96
N LYS A 155 -23.86 19.18 10.34
CA LYS A 155 -24.98 18.79 9.45
C LYS A 155 -26.26 18.40 10.20
N GLY A 156 -26.16 17.97 11.46
CA GLY A 156 -27.32 17.57 12.27
C GLY A 156 -28.03 18.70 13.02
N LYS A 157 -27.70 19.98 12.76
CA LYS A 157 -28.24 21.13 13.51
C LYS A 157 -28.77 22.25 12.60
N LYS A 158 -29.46 21.87 11.52
CA LYS A 158 -30.29 22.77 10.72
C LYS A 158 -31.72 22.26 10.76
N GLU A 159 -32.44 22.65 11.81
CA GLU A 159 -33.87 22.97 11.74
C GLU A 159 -34.00 24.47 11.39
#